data_AF-A0A9Q3YV93-F1
#
_entry.id   AF-A0A9Q3YV93-F1
#
_cell.length_a   1.000
_cell.length_b   1.000
_cell.length_c   1.000
_cell.angle_alpha   90.00
_cell.angle_beta   90.00
_cell.angle_gamma   90.00
#
_symmetry.space_group_name_H-M   'P 1'
#
loop_
_entity.id
_entity.type
_entity.pdbx_description
1 polymer ?
#
loop_
_entity_poly.entity_id
_entity_poly.type
_entity_poly.pdbx_seq_one_letter_code
_entity_poly.pdbx_strand_id
1 'polypeptide(L)'
;MQLILKLLAILILCSCSTTKINYKPNRISALEKKGHIIQFNNTSVKFRYLELDPNNVKEVIKNNHHKTLNIISKNPNSEFINGFELFEKIKNETKKNFDLVVISGVPFSESDLKSLQIEQSIYKEYKILSADELNKTTTFCQSFDNGILIITLK
;
A
#
# COMPACT_ATOMS: atom_id res chain seq x y z
N MET A 1 10.15 17.09 -47.85
CA MET A 1 10.31 17.61 -46.47
C MET A 1 8.98 17.78 -45.71
N GLN A 2 7.92 18.33 -46.33
CA GLN A 2 6.62 18.53 -45.66
C GLN A 2 5.92 17.24 -45.17
N LEU A 3 6.09 16.11 -45.85
CA LEU A 3 5.47 14.83 -45.46
C LEU A 3 6.06 14.25 -44.16
N ILE A 4 7.38 14.35 -43.99
CA ILE A 4 8.09 13.89 -42.79
C ILE A 4 7.69 14.74 -41.59
N LEU A 5 7.55 16.06 -41.78
CA LEU A 5 7.12 16.98 -40.72
C LEU A 5 5.69 16.69 -40.25
N LYS A 6 4.78 16.34 -41.18
CA LYS A 6 3.41 15.91 -40.86
C LYS A 6 3.39 14.57 -40.13
N LEU A 7 4.25 13.61 -40.51
CA LEU A 7 4.38 12.32 -39.82
C LEU A 7 4.92 12.49 -38.39
N LEU A 8 5.91 13.37 -38.22
CA LEU A 8 6.47 13.70 -36.92
C LEU A 8 5.44 14.37 -36.00
N ALA A 9 4.61 15.27 -36.54
CA ALA A 9 3.54 15.93 -35.79
C ALA A 9 2.46 14.94 -35.30
N ILE A 10 2.12 13.93 -36.10
CA ILE A 10 1.18 12.86 -35.71
C ILE A 10 1.78 11.97 -34.61
N LEU A 11 3.07 11.62 -34.71
CA LEU A 11 3.76 10.82 -33.69
C LEU A 11 3.84 11.53 -32.33
N ILE A 12 4.00 12.86 -32.33
CA ILE A 12 4.05 13.67 -31.09
C ILE A 12 2.68 13.74 -30.40
N LEU A 13 1.58 13.82 -31.15
CA LEU A 13 0.22 13.88 -30.59
C LEU A 13 -0.20 12.57 -29.90
N CYS A 14 0.32 11.41 -30.35
CA CYS A 14 0.04 10.11 -29.74
C CYS A 14 0.75 9.87 -28.39
N SER A 15 1.70 10.73 -27.99
CA SER A 15 2.43 10.57 -26.73
C SER A 15 1.60 10.94 -25.49
N CYS A 16 0.54 11.74 -25.66
CA CYS A 16 -0.42 12.10 -24.61
C CYS A 16 -1.55 11.07 -24.50
N SER A 17 -1.24 9.85 -24.05
CA SER A 17 -2.27 8.84 -23.78
C SER A 17 -2.58 8.75 -22.28
N THR A 18 -3.85 9.00 -21.96
CA THR A 18 -4.47 8.66 -20.68
C THR A 18 -5.25 7.37 -20.86
N THR A 19 -4.99 6.34 -20.05
CA THR A 19 -5.63 5.04 -20.17
C THR A 19 -6.21 4.57 -18.84
N LYS A 20 -7.37 3.91 -18.89
CA LYS A 20 -7.94 3.21 -17.74
C LYS A 20 -7.28 1.84 -17.60
N ILE A 21 -6.94 1.46 -16.37
CA ILE A 21 -6.37 0.14 -16.05
C ILE A 21 -7.12 -0.48 -14.87
N ASN A 22 -7.06 -1.81 -14.77
CA ASN A 22 -7.62 -2.51 -13.62
C ASN A 22 -6.77 -2.29 -12.38
N TYR A 23 -7.43 -2.16 -11.23
CA TYR A 23 -6.76 -2.15 -9.94
C TYR A 23 -6.09 -3.50 -9.67
N LYS A 24 -4.76 -3.48 -9.58
CA LYS A 24 -3.93 -4.62 -9.20
C LYS A 24 -2.76 -4.09 -8.37
N PRO A 25 -2.69 -4.33 -7.04
CA PRO A 25 -1.68 -3.74 -6.17
C PRO A 25 -0.24 -3.93 -6.70
N ASN A 26 0.13 -5.16 -7.07
CA ASN A 26 1.46 -5.47 -7.62
C ASN A 26 1.80 -4.64 -8.87
N ARG A 27 0.82 -4.36 -9.73
CA ARG A 27 1.02 -3.55 -10.95
C ARG A 27 1.23 -2.08 -10.59
N ILE A 28 0.50 -1.57 -9.61
CA ILE A 28 0.61 -0.18 -9.15
C ILE A 28 1.96 0.04 -8.48
N SER A 29 2.38 -0.84 -7.57
CA SER A 29 3.71 -0.78 -6.94
C SER A 29 4.84 -0.84 -7.97
N ALA A 30 4.69 -1.64 -9.03
CA ALA A 30 5.66 -1.69 -10.11
C ALA A 30 5.73 -0.38 -10.94
N LEU A 31 4.61 0.34 -11.09
CA LEU A 31 4.58 1.63 -11.77
C LEU A 31 5.18 2.74 -10.90
N GLU A 32 4.91 2.74 -9.60
CA GLU A 32 5.55 3.63 -8.63
C GLU A 32 7.09 3.48 -8.67
N LYS A 33 7.59 2.24 -8.64
CA LYS A 33 9.03 1.94 -8.81
C LYS A 33 9.60 2.41 -10.15
N LYS A 34 8.78 2.53 -11.20
CA LYS A 34 9.16 3.09 -12.51
C LYS A 34 9.09 4.62 -12.55
N GLY A 35 8.87 5.27 -11.40
CA GLY A 35 8.80 6.72 -11.27
C GLY A 35 7.44 7.32 -11.62
N HIS A 36 6.35 6.54 -11.56
CA HIS A 36 5.01 7.13 -11.62
C HIS A 36 4.63 7.72 -10.27
N ILE A 37 4.06 8.92 -10.28
CA ILE A 37 3.46 9.55 -9.11
C ILE A 37 2.09 8.92 -8.89
N ILE A 38 1.90 8.33 -7.70
CA ILE A 38 0.62 7.73 -7.33
C ILE A 38 -0.24 8.79 -6.66
N GLN A 39 -1.49 8.88 -7.11
CA GLN A 39 -2.50 9.76 -6.54
C GLN A 39 -3.68 8.91 -6.08
N PHE A 40 -4.21 9.21 -4.90
CA PHE A 40 -5.46 8.69 -4.40
C PHE A 40 -6.44 9.86 -4.29
N ASN A 41 -7.56 9.79 -5.01
CA ASN A 41 -8.52 10.90 -5.12
C ASN A 41 -7.84 12.25 -5.43
N ASN A 42 -6.94 12.25 -6.42
CA ASN A 42 -6.14 13.40 -6.85
C ASN A 42 -5.09 13.92 -5.83
N THR A 43 -4.93 13.27 -4.68
CA THR A 43 -3.91 13.63 -3.69
C THR A 43 -2.71 12.71 -3.84
N SER A 44 -1.50 13.27 -3.87
CA SER A 44 -0.28 12.46 -3.98
C SER A 44 -0.09 11.59 -2.75
N VAL A 45 0.19 10.31 -2.96
CA VAL A 45 0.41 9.33 -1.89
C VAL A 45 1.58 8.42 -2.23
N LYS A 46 2.17 7.79 -1.22
CA LYS A 46 3.10 6.67 -1.40
C LYS A 46 2.28 5.38 -1.31
N PHE A 47 2.21 4.62 -2.39
CA PHE A 47 1.34 3.45 -2.47
C PHE A 47 1.75 2.35 -1.49
N ARG A 48 3.05 2.21 -1.19
CA ARG A 48 3.56 1.31 -0.13
C ARG A 48 2.92 1.55 1.25
N TYR A 49 2.41 2.76 1.51
CA TYR A 49 1.82 3.13 2.80
C TYR A 49 0.30 3.32 2.72
N LEU A 50 -0.35 2.72 1.72
CA LEU A 50 -1.78 2.83 1.51
C LEU A 50 -2.38 1.47 1.18
N GLU A 51 -3.15 0.92 2.11
CA GLU A 51 -3.90 -0.33 1.93
C GLU A 51 -5.38 0.02 1.66
N LEU A 52 -5.86 -0.33 0.46
CA LEU A 52 -7.20 0.01 -0.04
C LEU A 52 -8.08 -1.22 -0.20
N ASP A 53 -9.38 -1.06 0.04
CA ASP A 53 -10.40 -2.02 -0.33
C ASP A 53 -10.53 -2.08 -1.86
N PRO A 54 -10.21 -3.22 -2.50
CA PRO A 54 -10.39 -3.36 -3.94
C PRO A 54 -11.84 -3.11 -4.37
N ASN A 55 -12.82 -3.37 -3.51
CA ASN A 55 -14.23 -3.12 -3.78
C ASN A 55 -14.59 -1.64 -3.73
N ASN A 56 -13.82 -0.82 -3.00
CA ASN A 56 -14.00 0.63 -2.96
C ASN A 56 -13.22 1.34 -4.08
N VAL A 57 -12.37 0.66 -4.85
CA VAL A 57 -11.74 1.28 -6.02
C VAL A 57 -12.75 1.37 -7.16
N LYS A 58 -13.05 2.60 -7.60
CA LYS A 58 -13.93 2.88 -8.74
C LYS A 58 -13.19 2.64 -10.04
N GLU A 59 -12.04 3.29 -10.21
CA GLU A 59 -11.21 3.17 -11.40
C GLU A 59 -9.77 3.63 -11.12
N VAL A 60 -8.86 3.21 -12.00
CA VAL A 60 -7.47 3.65 -12.00
C VAL A 60 -7.14 4.25 -13.35
N ILE A 61 -6.73 5.52 -13.34
CA ILE A 61 -6.41 6.30 -14.55
C ILE A 61 -4.90 6.51 -14.59
N LYS A 62 -4.25 6.03 -15.66
CA LYS A 62 -2.83 6.23 -15.90
C LYS A 62 -2.62 7.31 -16.96
N ASN A 63 -1.86 8.34 -16.64
CA ASN A 63 -1.38 9.32 -17.61
C ASN A 63 0.11 9.05 -17.90
N ASN A 64 0.43 8.61 -19.12
CA ASN A 64 1.80 8.27 -19.49
C ASN A 64 2.70 9.51 -19.66
N HIS A 65 2.12 10.65 -20.04
CA HIS A 65 2.86 11.88 -20.30
C HIS A 65 3.33 12.51 -18.99
N HIS A 66 2.43 12.67 -18.02
CA HIS A 66 2.76 13.21 -16.69
C HIS A 66 3.29 12.15 -15.73
N LYS A 67 3.38 10.88 -16.16
CA LYS A 67 3.70 9.73 -15.31
C LYS A 67 2.87 9.70 -14.03
N THR A 68 1.59 10.00 -14.11
CA THR A 68 0.68 9.93 -12.96
C THR A 68 -0.20 8.69 -13.04
N LEU A 69 -0.55 8.15 -11.89
CA LEU A 69 -1.53 7.08 -11.75
C LEU A 69 -2.50 7.49 -10.65
N ASN A 70 -3.72 7.81 -11.03
CA ASN A 70 -4.77 8.26 -10.13
C ASN A 70 -5.73 7.11 -9.83
N ILE A 71 -5.84 6.76 -8.56
CA ILE A 71 -6.75 5.77 -8.01
C ILE A 71 -7.96 6.55 -7.46
N ILE A 72 -9.14 6.30 -8.02
CA ILE A 72 -10.37 6.99 -7.64
C ILE A 72 -11.23 6.01 -6.83
N SER A 73 -11.65 6.42 -5.63
CA SER A 73 -12.56 5.62 -4.79
C SER A 73 -14.02 5.78 -5.20
N LYS A 74 -14.85 4.76 -4.93
CA LYS A 74 -16.31 4.83 -5.04
C LYS A 74 -16.87 5.68 -3.91
N ASN A 75 -16.37 5.47 -2.68
CA ASN A 75 -16.66 6.29 -1.51
C ASN A 75 -15.42 7.10 -1.11
N PRO A 76 -15.37 8.42 -1.42
CA PRO A 76 -14.26 9.28 -1.03
C PRO A 76 -14.18 9.53 0.48
N ASN A 77 -15.26 9.25 1.21
CA ASN A 77 -15.35 9.41 2.66
C ASN A 77 -15.14 8.09 3.40
N SER A 78 -14.53 7.07 2.77
CA SER A 78 -14.14 5.86 3.49
C SER A 78 -13.23 6.19 4.66
N GLU A 79 -13.47 5.53 5.79
CA GLU A 79 -12.66 5.69 6.98
C GLU A 79 -11.32 4.97 6.83
N PHE A 80 -10.26 5.63 7.28
CA PHE A 80 -8.91 5.09 7.32
C PHE A 80 -8.42 5.04 8.76
N ILE A 81 -7.75 3.94 9.12
CA ILE A 81 -7.03 3.82 10.37
C ILE A 81 -5.54 3.97 10.11
N ASN A 82 -4.85 4.77 10.95
CA ASN A 82 -3.40 4.86 10.91
C ASN A 82 -2.79 3.56 11.47
N GLY A 83 -1.77 3.02 10.78
CA GLY A 83 -1.12 1.77 11.19
C GLY A 83 -0.52 1.81 12.59
N PHE A 84 0.02 2.97 13.01
CA PHE A 84 0.57 3.17 14.35
C PHE A 84 -0.54 3.25 15.41
N GLU A 85 -1.66 3.90 15.12
CA GLU A 85 -2.81 3.93 16.04
C GLU A 85 -3.40 2.53 16.25
N LEU A 86 -3.50 1.73 15.19
CA LEU A 86 -3.92 0.33 15.28
C LEU A 86 -2.95 -0.50 16.15
N PHE A 87 -1.64 -0.32 15.94
CA PHE A 87 -0.60 -0.97 16.74
C PHE A 87 -0.71 -0.61 18.23
N GLU A 88 -0.80 0.68 18.57
CA GLU A 88 -0.91 1.15 19.95
C GLU A 88 -2.22 0.67 20.60
N LYS A 89 -3.32 0.65 19.86
CA LYS A 89 -4.59 0.07 20.34
C LYS A 89 -4.42 -1.39 20.75
N ILE A 90 -3.84 -2.23 19.89
CA ILE A 90 -3.64 -3.65 20.16
C ILE A 90 -2.66 -3.86 21.34
N LYS A 91 -1.58 -3.08 21.38
CA LYS A 91 -0.61 -3.10 22.47
C LYS A 91 -1.27 -2.78 23.82
N ASN A 92 -2.13 -1.77 23.86
CA ASN A 92 -2.87 -1.39 25.07
C ASN A 92 -3.92 -2.43 25.48
N GLU A 93 -4.66 -2.99 24.52
CA GLU A 93 -5.66 -4.04 24.77
C GLU A 93 -5.01 -5.31 25.33
N THR A 94 -3.86 -5.70 24.79
CA THR A 94 -3.21 -6.98 25.10
C THR A 94 -2.18 -6.87 26.22
N LYS A 95 -1.74 -5.65 26.55
CA LYS A 95 -0.65 -5.35 27.49
C LYS A 95 0.66 -6.08 27.13
N LYS A 96 0.92 -6.27 25.83
CA LYS A 96 2.10 -6.95 25.29
C LYS A 96 2.94 -6.01 24.45
N ASN A 97 4.26 -6.17 24.54
CA ASN A 97 5.19 -5.57 23.60
C ASN A 97 5.43 -6.51 22.42
N PHE A 98 5.93 -5.96 21.31
CA PHE A 98 6.18 -6.70 20.08
C PHE A 98 7.51 -6.27 19.47
N ASP A 99 8.33 -7.22 19.04
CA ASP A 99 9.60 -6.96 18.36
C ASP A 99 9.39 -6.71 16.85
N LEU A 100 8.31 -7.25 16.31
CA LEU A 100 7.98 -7.16 14.90
C LEU A 100 6.48 -7.04 14.69
N VAL A 101 6.10 -6.14 13.78
CA VAL A 101 4.72 -6.02 13.29
C VAL A 101 4.70 -6.44 11.83
N VAL A 102 3.83 -7.39 11.49
CA VAL A 102 3.63 -7.90 10.13
C VAL A 102 2.19 -7.62 9.73
N ILE A 103 1.99 -6.92 8.61
CA ILE A 103 0.67 -6.62 8.07
C ILE A 103 0.57 -7.28 6.69
N SER A 104 -0.37 -8.20 6.52
CA SER A 104 -0.55 -8.97 5.28
C SER A 104 0.74 -9.61 4.75
N GLY A 105 1.57 -10.12 5.66
CA GLY A 105 2.85 -10.76 5.32
C GLY A 105 4.02 -9.80 5.05
N VAL A 106 3.83 -8.49 5.19
CA VAL A 106 4.89 -7.48 5.02
C VAL A 106 5.32 -6.97 6.40
N PRO A 107 6.62 -6.96 6.74
CA PRO A 107 7.10 -6.40 7.99
C PRO A 107 7.12 -4.87 7.96
N PHE A 108 6.75 -4.25 9.07
CA PHE A 108 6.74 -2.80 9.25
C PHE A 108 7.56 -2.38 10.48
N SER A 109 8.36 -1.34 10.32
CA SER A 109 8.94 -0.60 11.44
C SER A 109 7.90 0.34 12.06
N GLU A 110 8.11 0.80 13.29
CA GLU A 110 7.25 1.84 13.89
C GLU A 110 7.17 3.11 13.04
N SER A 111 8.28 3.51 12.40
CA SER A 111 8.29 4.66 11.49
C SER A 111 7.43 4.43 10.24
N ASP A 112 7.44 3.22 9.69
CA ASP A 112 6.60 2.88 8.54
C ASP A 112 5.11 2.88 8.95
N LEU A 113 4.79 2.37 10.15
CA LEU A 113 3.43 2.34 10.67
C LEU A 113 2.80 3.73 10.80
N LYS A 114 3.58 4.75 11.17
CA LYS A 114 3.09 6.14 11.27
C LYS A 114 2.63 6.70 9.93
N SER A 115 3.21 6.21 8.83
CA SER A 115 2.86 6.64 7.47
C SER A 115 1.74 5.77 6.87
N LEU A 116 1.56 4.55 7.39
CA LEU A 116 0.61 3.58 6.86
C LEU A 116 -0.84 4.03 7.12
N GLN A 117 -1.63 4.03 6.07
CA GLN A 117 -3.06 4.26 6.09
C GLN A 117 -3.76 3.00 5.59
N ILE A 118 -4.67 2.45 6.38
CA ILE A 118 -5.41 1.23 6.06
C ILE A 118 -6.88 1.58 5.99
N GLU A 119 -7.54 1.29 4.87
CA GLU A 119 -8.99 1.45 4.79
C GLU A 119 -9.66 0.54 5.83
N GLN A 120 -10.53 1.09 6.67
CA GLN A 120 -11.04 0.36 7.83
C GLN A 120 -11.87 -0.87 7.43
N SER A 121 -12.47 -0.88 6.23
CA SER A 121 -13.27 -2.00 5.72
C SER A 121 -12.46 -3.27 5.47
N ILE A 122 -11.14 -3.17 5.21
CA ILE A 122 -10.27 -4.32 4.95
C ILE A 122 -9.59 -4.88 6.20
N TYR A 123 -9.66 -4.21 7.34
CA TYR A 123 -9.19 -4.81 8.58
C TYR A 123 -10.01 -6.08 8.90
N LYS A 124 -9.33 -7.17 9.22
CA LYS A 124 -9.97 -8.45 9.57
C LYS A 124 -9.73 -8.83 11.01
N GLU A 125 -8.47 -9.09 11.37
CA GLU A 125 -8.10 -9.59 12.69
C GLU A 125 -6.61 -9.40 12.97
N TYR A 126 -6.20 -9.61 14.21
CA TYR A 126 -4.80 -9.75 14.59
C TYR A 126 -4.54 -11.08 15.28
N LYS A 127 -3.30 -11.56 15.18
CA LYS A 127 -2.77 -12.71 15.90
C LYS A 127 -1.45 -12.31 16.55
N ILE A 128 -1.21 -12.83 17.74
CA ILE A 128 0.06 -12.64 18.46
C ILE A 128 0.76 -13.99 18.49
N LEU A 129 2.01 -14.01 18.03
CA LEU A 129 2.93 -15.11 18.28
C LEU A 129 3.78 -14.72 19.48
N SER A 130 3.72 -15.50 20.55
CA SER A 130 4.51 -15.22 21.75
C SER A 130 5.99 -15.55 21.54
N ALA A 131 6.87 -14.86 22.27
CA ALA A 131 8.30 -15.14 22.26
C ALA A 131 8.59 -16.61 22.58
N ASP A 132 7.88 -17.22 23.53
CA ASP A 132 8.03 -18.63 23.90
C ASP A 132 7.71 -19.58 22.74
N GLU A 133 6.65 -19.32 21.97
CA GLU A 133 6.29 -20.14 20.80
C GLU A 133 7.34 -20.02 19.68
N LEU A 134 7.87 -18.80 19.49
CA LEU A 134 8.90 -18.51 18.48
C LEU A 134 10.25 -19.12 18.85
N ASN A 135 10.65 -19.00 20.12
CA ASN A 135 11.92 -19.51 20.63
C ASN A 135 11.94 -21.04 20.72
N LYS A 136 10.79 -21.70 20.78
CA LYS A 136 10.67 -23.18 20.69
C LYS A 136 10.90 -23.72 19.27
N THR A 137 10.65 -22.90 18.25
CA THR A 137 10.68 -23.32 16.84
C THR A 137 11.92 -22.82 16.10
N THR A 138 12.65 -21.86 16.66
CA THR A 138 13.89 -21.32 16.09
C THR A 138 15.09 -22.17 16.51
N THR A 139 15.78 -22.75 15.54
CA THR A 139 16.87 -23.71 15.78
C THR A 139 18.26 -23.06 15.82
N PHE A 140 18.41 -21.77 15.48
CA PHE A 140 19.71 -21.10 15.39
C PHE A 140 19.64 -19.59 15.72
N CYS A 141 20.26 -19.22 16.86
CA CYS A 141 20.79 -17.89 17.23
C CYS A 141 19.89 -16.63 17.18
N GLN A 142 18.63 -16.69 16.74
CA GLN A 142 17.68 -15.60 16.89
C GLN A 142 16.72 -15.92 18.03
N SER A 143 16.86 -15.18 19.14
CA SER A 143 15.86 -15.12 20.20
C SER A 143 14.98 -13.89 20.01
N PHE A 144 13.69 -14.06 20.21
CA PHE A 144 12.76 -12.96 20.35
C PHE A 144 12.59 -12.63 21.83
N ASP A 145 12.71 -11.35 22.18
CA ASP A 145 12.50 -10.85 23.54
C ASP A 145 11.00 -10.59 23.77
N ASN A 146 10.29 -10.18 22.72
CA ASN A 146 8.86 -9.94 22.70
C ASN A 146 8.15 -10.74 21.60
N GLY A 147 6.82 -10.63 21.54
CA GLY A 147 6.04 -11.33 20.53
C GLY A 147 6.15 -10.72 19.13
N ILE A 148 5.59 -11.42 18.14
CA ILE A 148 5.31 -10.87 16.80
C ILE A 148 3.82 -10.58 16.72
N LEU A 149 3.47 -9.36 16.31
CA LEU A 149 2.11 -8.98 15.98
C LEU A 149 1.86 -9.21 14.49
N ILE A 150 0.86 -10.03 14.17
CA ILE A 150 0.42 -10.30 12.80
C ILE A 150 -0.96 -9.68 12.63
N ILE A 151 -1.11 -8.75 11.69
CA ILE A 151 -2.37 -8.15 11.31
C ILE A 151 -2.77 -8.67 9.94
N THR A 152 -3.96 -9.25 9.86
CA THR A 152 -4.53 -9.80 8.64
C THR A 152 -5.55 -8.82 8.08
N LEU A 153 -5.42 -8.50 6.79
CA LEU A 153 -6.41 -7.77 6.02
C LEU A 153 -7.26 -8.75 5.20
N LYS A 154 -8.44 -8.32 4.74
CA LYS A 154 -9.39 -9.12 3.95
C LYS A 154 -8.91 -9.42 2.54
#